data_AF-A0A4U2GF47-F1
#
_entry.id   AF-A0A4U2GF47-F1
#
_cell.length_a   1.000
_cell.length_b   1.000
_cell.length_c   1.000
_cell.angle_alpha   90.00
_cell.angle_beta   90.00
_cell.angle_gamma   90.00
#
_symmetry.space_group_name_H-M   'P 1'
#
loop_
_entity.id
_entity.type
_entity.pdbx_description
1 polymer ?
#
loop_
_entity_poly.entity_id
_entity_poly.type
_entity_poly.pdbx_seq_one_letter_code
_entity_poly.pdbx_strand_id
1 'polypeptide(L)'
;MFKKNILAVALLATVPMVTFANNGVSYPVPADKFDMHNWKITIPSDINEDGRVDEIEGVAMMSYSHSDFFHLDKDGNLVFEVQNQAITTKNSKNARSELRQMPRGADFSIDTADKGNQWALSSHPSASEYSAVGGTLEATLKVNHVAINAKYPEKYPAHSVVVGQIHAKKHNELIKAGTGYGHGNEPLKIFYKKFPGQEMGSVFWNYERNLEKKDPNRADIAYPVWGNTWENPAEPGEAGIALGEEFSYKVEVKGTMMYLTFETERHDTVKYEIDLSKGIDELDSPTGYAEDDFYYKAGAYGQCSVSDSHPVWGPGCGGTGDFAVDKKNGDYNSVTFSALKLNGK
;
A
#
# COMPACT_ATOMS: atom_id res chain seq x y z
N MET A 1 -42.86 9.21 -66.09
CA MET A 1 -42.37 8.13 -65.21
C MET A 1 -41.29 8.68 -64.32
N PHE A 2 -41.56 8.78 -63.01
CA PHE A 2 -40.72 9.45 -62.01
C PHE A 2 -39.45 8.64 -61.69
N LYS A 3 -38.29 9.29 -61.73
CA LYS A 3 -37.01 8.77 -61.23
C LYS A 3 -37.03 8.83 -59.69
N LYS A 4 -36.89 7.68 -59.03
CA LYS A 4 -36.65 7.57 -57.57
C LYS A 4 -35.16 7.80 -57.31
N ASN A 5 -34.84 8.91 -56.64
CA ASN A 5 -33.55 9.10 -56.00
C ASN A 5 -33.55 8.33 -54.68
N ILE A 6 -32.61 7.39 -54.52
CA ILE A 6 -32.35 6.70 -53.26
C ILE A 6 -31.41 7.59 -52.46
N LEU A 7 -31.91 8.21 -51.39
CA LEU A 7 -31.08 8.84 -50.37
C LEU A 7 -30.48 7.75 -49.50
N ALA A 8 -29.16 7.60 -49.54
CA ALA A 8 -28.43 6.83 -48.54
C ALA A 8 -28.34 7.67 -47.25
N VAL A 9 -29.09 7.27 -46.23
CA VAL A 9 -28.98 7.84 -44.88
C VAL A 9 -27.79 7.17 -44.21
N ALA A 10 -26.67 7.89 -44.10
CA ALA A 10 -25.56 7.49 -43.24
C ALA A 10 -26.00 7.68 -41.78
N LEU A 11 -26.24 6.58 -41.06
CA LEU A 11 -26.33 6.62 -39.60
C LEU A 11 -24.95 6.99 -39.05
N LEU A 12 -24.78 8.24 -38.60
CA LEU A 12 -23.71 8.58 -37.68
C LEU A 12 -24.01 7.91 -36.34
N ALA A 13 -23.27 6.86 -36.01
CA ALA A 13 -23.21 6.34 -34.66
C ALA A 13 -22.58 7.42 -33.76
N THR A 14 -23.39 8.07 -32.95
CA THR A 14 -22.92 8.95 -31.88
C THR A 14 -22.24 8.09 -30.82
N VAL A 15 -20.92 8.04 -30.83
CA VAL A 15 -20.15 7.52 -29.70
C VAL A 15 -20.43 8.47 -28.52
N PRO A 16 -20.91 7.99 -27.36
CA PRO A 16 -21.07 8.84 -26.21
C PRO A 16 -19.67 9.33 -25.80
N MET A 17 -19.42 10.63 -25.95
CA MET A 17 -18.30 11.27 -25.27
C MET A 17 -18.58 11.13 -23.78
N VAL A 18 -17.84 10.24 -23.12
CA VAL A 18 -17.75 10.23 -21.66
C VAL A 18 -17.11 11.56 -21.28
N THR A 19 -17.91 12.49 -20.78
CA THR A 19 -17.43 13.73 -20.19
C THR A 19 -16.73 13.35 -18.88
N PHE A 20 -15.41 13.24 -18.91
CA PHE A 20 -14.62 13.24 -17.67
C PHE A 20 -14.91 14.55 -16.94
N ALA A 21 -15.23 14.47 -15.65
CA ALA A 21 -15.39 15.63 -14.80
C ALA A 21 -14.12 16.49 -14.92
N ASN A 22 -14.27 17.76 -15.28
CA ASN A 22 -13.15 18.67 -15.39
C ASN A 22 -12.67 19.00 -13.96
N ASN A 23 -11.65 18.28 -13.46
CA ASN A 23 -11.13 18.37 -12.08
C ASN A 23 -10.34 19.66 -11.79
N GLY A 24 -10.51 20.72 -12.60
CA GLY A 24 -9.92 22.04 -12.34
C GLY A 24 -8.40 22.15 -12.58
N VAL A 25 -7.76 21.11 -13.10
CA VAL A 25 -6.33 21.07 -13.45
C VAL A 25 -6.14 20.77 -14.94
N SER A 26 -5.04 21.27 -15.54
CA SER A 26 -4.79 21.18 -16.99
C SER A 26 -4.24 19.82 -17.46
N TYR A 27 -4.15 18.83 -16.58
CA TYR A 27 -3.57 17.51 -16.84
C TYR A 27 -4.33 16.41 -16.08
N PRO A 28 -4.29 15.14 -16.56
CA PRO A 28 -4.98 14.03 -15.91
C PRO A 28 -4.49 13.80 -14.48
N VAL A 29 -5.41 13.44 -13.59
CA VAL A 29 -5.14 13.14 -12.18
C VAL A 29 -5.58 11.72 -11.82
N PRO A 30 -4.97 11.08 -10.81
CA PRO A 30 -5.38 9.77 -10.30
C PRO A 30 -6.89 9.57 -10.14
N ALA A 31 -7.60 10.59 -9.65
CA ALA A 31 -9.06 10.54 -9.46
C ALA A 31 -9.87 10.43 -10.77
N ASP A 32 -9.28 10.64 -11.94
CA ASP A 32 -9.93 10.43 -13.25
C ASP A 32 -10.13 8.93 -13.58
N LYS A 33 -9.37 8.05 -12.91
CA LYS A 33 -9.33 6.61 -13.21
C LYS A 33 -9.59 5.72 -12.00
N PHE A 34 -9.34 6.21 -10.79
CA PHE A 34 -9.45 5.46 -9.54
C PHE A 34 -10.35 6.20 -8.54
N ASP A 35 -11.11 5.47 -7.74
CA ASP A 35 -11.90 6.08 -6.67
C ASP A 35 -10.98 6.57 -5.54
N MET A 36 -10.88 7.89 -5.40
CA MET A 36 -10.02 8.57 -4.42
C MET A 36 -10.78 9.14 -3.22
N HIS A 37 -12.10 8.96 -3.13
CA HIS A 37 -12.93 9.61 -2.09
C HIS A 37 -12.60 9.13 -0.68
N ASN A 38 -12.21 7.87 -0.53
CA ASN A 38 -11.95 7.24 0.76
C ASN A 38 -10.47 7.00 1.00
N TRP A 39 -9.62 7.89 0.48
CA TRP A 39 -8.18 7.83 0.68
C TRP A 39 -7.63 9.19 1.12
N LYS A 40 -6.49 9.13 1.81
CA LYS A 40 -5.51 10.21 1.82
C LYS A 40 -4.21 9.67 1.24
N ILE A 41 -3.39 10.52 0.64
CA ILE A 41 -2.04 10.18 0.19
C ILE A 41 -1.02 10.86 1.12
N THR A 42 0.00 10.12 1.55
CA THR A 42 1.25 10.69 2.08
C THR A 42 2.29 10.63 0.98
N ILE A 43 2.98 11.74 0.67
CA ILE A 43 4.05 11.79 -0.34
C ILE A 43 5.40 12.15 0.30
N PRO A 44 6.56 11.76 -0.28
CA PRO A 44 7.86 11.91 0.36
C PRO A 44 8.46 13.32 0.17
N SER A 45 7.69 14.35 0.53
CA SER A 45 8.07 15.76 0.43
C SER A 45 7.49 16.61 1.56
N ASP A 46 8.01 17.83 1.65
CA ASP A 46 7.53 18.93 2.49
C ASP A 46 7.44 20.18 1.60
N ILE A 47 6.50 20.15 0.65
CA ILE A 47 6.33 21.18 -0.39
C ILE A 47 5.84 22.48 0.24
N ASN A 48 5.06 22.38 1.32
CA ASN A 48 4.55 23.55 2.04
C ASN A 48 5.54 24.12 3.07
N GLU A 49 6.71 23.48 3.24
CA GLU A 49 7.81 23.87 4.13
C GLU A 49 7.40 24.00 5.61
N ASP A 50 6.47 23.17 6.09
CA ASP A 50 5.99 23.19 7.47
C ASP A 50 6.78 22.27 8.42
N GLY A 51 7.80 21.58 7.89
CA GLY A 51 8.64 20.64 8.61
C GLY A 51 8.00 19.27 8.80
N ARG A 52 6.92 18.96 8.07
CA ARG A 52 6.21 17.68 8.09
C ARG A 52 6.09 17.12 6.68
N VAL A 53 5.87 15.82 6.64
CA VAL A 53 5.55 15.14 5.40
C VAL A 53 4.17 15.59 4.91
N ASP A 54 4.06 15.90 3.63
CA ASP A 54 2.80 16.31 3.03
C ASP A 54 1.79 15.15 3.05
N GLU A 55 0.57 15.47 3.51
CA GLU A 55 -0.59 14.59 3.41
C GLU A 55 -1.72 15.34 2.70
N ILE A 56 -2.30 14.71 1.67
CA ILE A 56 -3.43 15.25 0.92
C ILE A 56 -4.64 14.37 1.18
N GLU A 57 -5.75 14.98 1.59
CA GLU A 57 -6.98 14.28 1.97
C GLU A 57 -8.26 15.06 1.61
N GLY A 58 -9.40 14.39 1.74
CA GLY A 58 -10.71 14.98 1.46
C GLY A 58 -10.85 15.41 0.00
N VAL A 59 -11.49 16.54 -0.24
CA VAL A 59 -11.77 17.02 -1.61
C VAL A 59 -10.52 17.27 -2.45
N ALA A 60 -9.37 17.54 -1.82
CA ALA A 60 -8.12 17.79 -2.54
C ALA A 60 -7.64 16.54 -3.31
N MET A 61 -7.96 15.34 -2.83
CA MET A 61 -7.63 14.08 -3.51
C MET A 61 -8.24 13.98 -4.91
N MET A 62 -9.35 14.66 -5.16
CA MET A 62 -10.04 14.61 -6.46
C MET A 62 -9.34 15.41 -7.56
N SER A 63 -8.39 16.27 -7.22
CA SER A 63 -7.64 17.09 -8.18
C SER A 63 -6.13 16.99 -7.98
N TYR A 64 -5.67 16.12 -7.06
CA TYR A 64 -4.27 16.05 -6.69
C TYR A 64 -3.49 15.08 -7.58
N SER A 65 -2.31 15.52 -7.99
CA SER A 65 -1.30 14.70 -8.66
C SER A 65 0.06 15.35 -8.48
N HIS A 66 1.12 14.55 -8.44
CA HIS A 66 2.50 14.96 -8.39
C HIS A 66 3.32 14.11 -9.36
N SER A 67 3.98 14.75 -10.34
CA SER A 67 4.68 14.08 -11.45
C SER A 67 5.76 13.10 -10.99
N ASP A 68 6.34 13.34 -9.82
CA ASP A 68 7.36 12.45 -9.26
C ASP A 68 6.78 11.34 -8.39
N PHE A 69 5.71 11.58 -7.64
CA PHE A 69 5.36 10.70 -6.52
C PHE A 69 4.03 9.99 -6.68
N PHE A 70 3.07 10.61 -7.36
CA PHE A 70 1.68 10.16 -7.40
C PHE A 70 0.97 10.72 -8.63
N HIS A 71 0.93 9.97 -9.72
CA HIS A 71 0.38 10.44 -11.00
C HIS A 71 -0.17 9.30 -11.86
N LEU A 72 -0.87 9.65 -12.94
CA LEU A 72 -1.23 8.69 -13.98
C LEU A 72 -0.14 8.61 -15.04
N ASP A 73 0.23 7.38 -15.44
CA ASP A 73 1.05 7.17 -16.63
C ASP A 73 0.25 7.43 -17.93
N LYS A 74 0.94 7.28 -19.07
CA LYS A 74 0.34 7.48 -20.40
C LYS A 74 -0.83 6.53 -20.72
N ASP A 75 -0.90 5.39 -20.04
CA ASP A 75 -1.93 4.36 -20.23
C ASP A 75 -3.06 4.52 -19.20
N GLY A 76 -2.96 5.49 -18.29
CA GLY A 76 -3.95 5.77 -17.25
C GLY A 76 -3.78 4.91 -16.00
N ASN A 77 -2.63 4.26 -15.81
CA ASN A 77 -2.33 3.51 -14.59
C ASN A 77 -1.77 4.42 -13.51
N LEU A 78 -2.01 4.09 -12.24
CA LEU A 78 -1.60 4.89 -11.10
C LEU A 78 -0.18 4.56 -10.66
N VAL A 79 0.72 5.53 -10.74
CA VAL A 79 2.14 5.40 -10.39
C VAL A 79 2.40 5.98 -9.01
N PHE A 80 3.08 5.19 -8.17
CA PHE A 80 3.64 5.62 -6.88
C PHE A 80 5.16 5.49 -6.92
N GLU A 81 5.86 6.57 -6.59
CA GLU A 81 7.32 6.51 -6.46
C GLU A 81 7.81 7.18 -5.18
N VAL A 82 8.93 6.68 -4.67
CA VAL A 82 9.50 7.14 -3.41
C VAL A 82 11.01 6.92 -3.37
N GLN A 83 11.75 7.99 -3.04
CA GLN A 83 13.18 7.95 -2.77
C GLN A 83 13.49 7.39 -1.37
N ASN A 84 14.66 6.78 -1.21
CA ASN A 84 15.07 6.14 0.04
C ASN A 84 15.31 7.14 1.19
N GLN A 85 15.79 8.35 0.88
CA GLN A 85 15.97 9.45 1.82
C GLN A 85 14.91 10.52 1.58
N ALA A 86 13.94 10.63 2.48
CA ALA A 86 12.96 11.70 2.45
C ALA A 86 12.53 12.09 3.87
N ILE A 87 11.78 13.18 3.98
CA ILE A 87 11.00 13.45 5.18
C ILE A 87 10.01 12.30 5.41
N THR A 88 9.77 11.94 6.67
CA THR A 88 8.93 10.79 7.05
C THR A 88 7.92 11.16 8.12
N THR A 89 6.85 10.36 8.22
CA THR A 89 5.91 10.47 9.33
C THR A 89 6.60 10.18 10.67
N LYS A 90 6.11 10.78 11.76
CA LYS A 90 6.68 10.70 13.12
C LYS A 90 7.03 9.28 13.60
N ASN A 91 6.28 8.26 13.17
CA ASN A 91 6.41 6.89 13.65
C ASN A 91 7.22 5.97 12.72
N SER A 92 7.61 6.44 11.53
CA SER A 92 8.38 5.66 10.54
C SER A 92 9.77 6.25 10.35
N LYS A 93 10.73 5.40 9.96
CA LYS A 93 12.03 5.82 9.43
C LYS A 93 12.14 5.65 7.91
N ASN A 94 11.11 5.05 7.32
CA ASN A 94 10.99 4.75 5.91
C ASN A 94 10.04 5.74 5.23
N ALA A 95 10.43 6.25 4.06
CA ALA A 95 9.64 7.13 3.22
C ALA A 95 8.54 6.37 2.47
N ARG A 96 7.49 7.08 2.04
CA ARG A 96 6.38 6.50 1.27
C ARG A 96 5.76 7.50 0.30
N SER A 97 5.28 6.97 -0.81
CA SER A 97 4.15 7.52 -1.57
C SER A 97 3.04 6.49 -1.47
N GLU A 98 2.10 6.71 -0.54
CA GLU A 98 1.20 5.64 -0.14
C GLU A 98 -0.15 6.15 0.38
N LEU A 99 -1.21 5.50 -0.08
CA LEU A 99 -2.57 5.80 0.32
C LEU A 99 -2.87 5.19 1.69
N ARG A 100 -3.64 5.91 2.50
CA ARG A 100 -4.25 5.44 3.75
C ARG A 100 -5.76 5.57 3.67
N GLN A 101 -6.48 4.50 3.97
CA GLN A 101 -7.93 4.48 3.91
C GLN A 101 -8.54 5.53 4.86
N MET A 102 -9.47 6.32 4.35
CA MET A 102 -10.23 7.35 5.05
C MET A 102 -11.73 7.09 4.86
N PRO A 103 -12.38 6.19 5.63
CA PRO A 103 -13.83 5.98 5.52
C PRO A 103 -14.66 7.26 5.66
N ARG A 104 -14.17 8.25 6.43
CA ARG A 104 -14.82 9.58 6.56
C ARG A 104 -14.83 10.40 5.26
N GLY A 105 -13.97 10.08 4.30
CA GLY A 105 -13.74 10.88 3.10
C GLY A 105 -13.43 12.35 3.43
N ALA A 106 -14.29 13.27 2.96
CA ALA A 106 -14.17 14.71 3.21
C ALA A 106 -14.94 15.21 4.44
N ASP A 107 -15.54 14.34 5.25
CA ASP A 107 -16.20 14.72 6.51
C ASP A 107 -15.16 14.90 7.63
N PHE A 108 -14.69 16.14 7.80
CA PHE A 108 -13.72 16.50 8.84
C PHE A 108 -14.34 16.68 10.24
N SER A 109 -15.64 16.43 10.42
CA SER A 109 -16.24 16.38 11.76
C SER A 109 -15.86 15.11 12.53
N ILE A 110 -15.41 14.08 11.81
CA ILE A 110 -14.90 12.81 12.36
C ILE A 110 -13.38 12.90 12.41
N ASP A 111 -12.74 12.73 13.57
CA ASP A 111 -11.27 12.79 13.67
C ASP A 111 -10.60 11.63 12.90
N THR A 112 -9.34 11.83 12.53
CA THR A 112 -8.57 10.80 11.81
C THR A 112 -8.49 9.50 12.60
N ALA A 113 -8.41 9.57 13.93
CA ALA A 113 -8.33 8.45 14.84
C ALA A 113 -9.70 7.92 15.29
N ASP A 114 -10.80 8.61 15.01
CA ASP A 114 -12.13 8.21 15.48
C ASP A 114 -12.62 6.92 14.82
N LYS A 115 -13.49 6.21 15.53
CA LYS A 115 -14.10 4.95 15.09
C LYS A 115 -14.79 5.07 13.73
N GLY A 116 -15.46 6.19 13.47
CA GLY A 116 -16.11 6.48 12.18
C GLY A 116 -15.14 6.61 10.99
N ASN A 117 -13.83 6.56 11.24
CA ASN A 117 -12.77 6.63 10.24
C ASN A 117 -11.79 5.44 10.32
N GLN A 118 -12.16 4.38 11.05
CA GLN A 118 -11.51 3.07 11.06
C GLN A 118 -12.56 1.98 10.83
N TRP A 119 -12.12 0.77 10.52
CA TRP A 119 -12.96 -0.43 10.59
C TRP A 119 -12.45 -1.37 11.68
N ALA A 120 -13.28 -2.28 12.17
CA ALA A 120 -12.90 -3.22 13.22
C ALA A 120 -13.26 -4.66 12.83
N LEU A 121 -12.72 -5.63 13.58
CA LEU A 121 -13.17 -7.02 13.50
C LEU A 121 -14.53 -7.20 14.18
N SER A 122 -15.26 -8.25 13.84
CA SER A 122 -16.52 -8.58 14.55
C SER A 122 -16.33 -8.95 16.02
N SER A 123 -15.09 -9.29 16.43
CA SER A 123 -14.73 -9.57 17.82
C SER A 123 -14.61 -8.30 18.67
N HIS A 124 -14.44 -7.13 18.07
CA HIS A 124 -14.25 -5.89 18.81
C HIS A 124 -15.55 -5.55 19.59
N PRO A 125 -15.51 -5.25 20.90
CA PRO A 125 -16.71 -5.01 21.72
C PRO A 125 -17.64 -3.91 21.18
N SER A 126 -17.05 -2.84 20.63
CA SER A 126 -17.74 -1.74 19.94
C SER A 126 -17.77 -1.85 18.40
N ALA A 127 -17.69 -3.04 17.80
CA ALA A 127 -17.60 -3.19 16.33
C ALA A 127 -18.69 -2.42 15.56
N SER A 128 -19.91 -2.32 16.09
CA SER A 128 -21.02 -1.59 15.46
C SER A 128 -20.86 -0.06 15.43
N GLU A 129 -19.91 0.50 16.17
CA GLU A 129 -19.63 1.94 16.21
C GLU A 129 -18.58 2.36 15.17
N TYR A 130 -17.91 1.41 14.53
CA TYR A 130 -16.90 1.66 13.50
C TYR A 130 -17.52 1.90 12.13
N SER A 131 -16.74 2.47 11.20
CA SER A 131 -17.22 2.72 9.83
C SER A 131 -17.63 1.45 9.09
N ALA A 132 -17.02 0.32 9.44
CA ALA A 132 -17.33 -1.00 8.91
C ALA A 132 -16.84 -2.09 9.86
N VAL A 133 -17.38 -3.31 9.66
CA VAL A 133 -16.89 -4.54 10.27
C VAL A 133 -16.24 -5.38 9.18
N GLY A 134 -14.91 -5.41 9.15
CA GLY A 134 -14.14 -5.94 8.04
C GLY A 134 -14.15 -5.05 6.78
N GLY A 135 -13.69 -5.59 5.66
CA GLY A 135 -13.57 -4.85 4.41
C GLY A 135 -12.80 -5.62 3.34
N THR A 136 -12.54 -4.98 2.20
CA THR A 136 -11.79 -5.58 1.11
C THR A 136 -10.88 -4.55 0.42
N LEU A 137 -9.64 -4.93 0.15
CA LEU A 137 -8.71 -4.22 -0.71
C LEU A 137 -8.27 -5.15 -1.85
N GLU A 138 -8.47 -4.71 -3.08
CA GLU A 138 -8.08 -5.44 -4.29
C GLU A 138 -7.15 -4.56 -5.13
N ALA A 139 -6.06 -5.14 -5.64
CA ALA A 139 -5.14 -4.43 -6.51
C ALA A 139 -4.60 -5.35 -7.61
N THR A 140 -4.36 -4.77 -8.78
CA THR A 140 -3.50 -5.32 -9.83
C THR A 140 -2.40 -4.31 -10.08
N LEU A 141 -1.15 -4.76 -9.98
CA LEU A 141 0.01 -3.89 -10.03
C LEU A 141 1.24 -4.60 -10.61
N LYS A 142 2.23 -3.79 -10.93
CA LYS A 142 3.60 -4.23 -11.21
C LYS A 142 4.58 -3.37 -10.43
N VAL A 143 5.69 -3.97 -10.01
CA VAL A 143 6.80 -3.22 -9.43
C VAL A 143 7.76 -2.84 -10.55
N ASN A 144 7.93 -1.54 -10.79
CA ASN A 144 8.79 -1.04 -11.86
C ASN A 144 10.25 -1.03 -11.44
N HIS A 145 10.52 -0.66 -10.18
CA HIS A 145 11.87 -0.51 -9.66
C HIS A 145 11.89 -0.69 -8.14
N VAL A 146 12.99 -1.24 -7.62
CA VAL A 146 13.34 -1.25 -6.19
C VAL A 146 14.75 -0.73 -6.00
N ALA A 147 15.04 -0.20 -4.81
CA ALA A 147 16.33 0.38 -4.50
C ALA A 147 17.48 -0.63 -4.75
N ILE A 148 18.55 -0.20 -5.43
CA ILE A 148 19.65 -1.10 -5.83
C ILE A 148 20.91 -0.98 -4.96
N ASN A 149 21.07 0.11 -4.21
CA ASN A 149 22.25 0.33 -3.36
C ASN A 149 21.91 0.17 -1.88
N ALA A 150 22.61 -0.74 -1.20
CA ALA A 150 22.52 -0.93 0.25
C ALA A 150 23.91 -1.18 0.83
N LYS A 151 24.23 -0.51 1.95
CA LYS A 151 25.44 -0.78 2.72
C LYS A 151 25.41 -2.16 3.36
N TYR A 152 24.23 -2.61 3.77
CA TYR A 152 23.98 -3.91 4.38
C TYR A 152 22.88 -4.66 3.61
N PRO A 153 23.19 -5.19 2.41
CA PRO A 153 22.19 -5.83 1.54
C PRO A 153 21.58 -7.10 2.12
N GLU A 154 22.26 -7.73 3.09
CA GLU A 154 21.78 -8.90 3.83
C GLU A 154 20.66 -8.59 4.82
N LYS A 155 20.52 -7.32 5.24
CA LYS A 155 19.46 -6.92 6.15
C LYS A 155 18.11 -7.00 5.46
N TYR A 156 17.12 -7.54 6.18
CA TYR A 156 15.80 -7.84 5.63
C TYR A 156 15.25 -6.74 4.72
N PRO A 157 15.03 -5.48 5.16
CA PRO A 157 14.32 -4.51 4.35
C PRO A 157 15.08 -4.00 3.10
N ALA A 158 16.36 -4.34 2.91
CA ALA A 158 17.10 -3.95 1.72
C ALA A 158 16.39 -4.44 0.43
N HIS A 159 16.41 -3.60 -0.61
CA HIS A 159 15.91 -3.92 -1.95
C HIS A 159 14.43 -4.33 -2.01
N SER A 160 13.60 -3.76 -1.14
CA SER A 160 12.19 -4.13 -1.04
C SER A 160 11.25 -2.94 -0.89
N VAL A 161 10.00 -3.18 -1.30
CA VAL A 161 8.90 -2.22 -1.22
C VAL A 161 7.65 -2.94 -0.73
N VAL A 162 6.91 -2.30 0.17
CA VAL A 162 5.57 -2.74 0.57
C VAL A 162 4.55 -2.13 -0.38
N VAL A 163 3.64 -2.96 -0.90
CA VAL A 163 2.63 -2.58 -1.92
C VAL A 163 1.19 -2.60 -1.41
N GLY A 164 0.94 -3.17 -0.25
CA GLY A 164 -0.38 -3.25 0.38
C GLY A 164 -0.29 -3.61 1.85
N GLN A 165 -1.16 -3.06 2.68
CA GLN A 165 -1.15 -3.28 4.13
C GLN A 165 -2.56 -3.30 4.74
N ILE A 166 -2.66 -3.98 5.89
CA ILE A 166 -3.59 -3.63 6.97
C ILE A 166 -2.73 -3.10 8.10
N HIS A 167 -3.10 -1.94 8.64
CA HIS A 167 -2.40 -1.34 9.77
C HIS A 167 -3.40 -1.12 10.90
N ALA A 168 -3.09 -1.62 12.11
CA ALA A 168 -3.88 -1.34 13.30
C ALA A 168 -3.64 0.10 13.75
N LYS A 169 -4.65 0.85 14.18
CA LYS A 169 -4.43 2.21 14.65
C LYS A 169 -3.70 2.20 15.98
N LYS A 170 -2.70 3.06 16.07
CA LYS A 170 -2.06 3.34 17.36
C LYS A 170 -2.98 4.19 18.24
N HIS A 171 -3.24 3.71 19.45
CA HIS A 171 -4.08 4.33 20.49
C HIS A 171 -3.28 4.45 21.79
N ASN A 172 -2.76 5.64 22.08
CA ASN A 172 -1.82 5.84 23.20
C ASN A 172 -2.49 5.64 24.57
N GLU A 173 -3.78 5.94 24.65
CA GLU A 173 -4.63 5.77 25.82
C GLU A 173 -4.87 4.29 26.14
N LEU A 174 -5.07 3.43 25.13
CA LEU A 174 -5.20 1.97 25.30
C LEU A 174 -3.87 1.35 25.74
N ILE A 175 -2.75 1.80 25.16
CA ILE A 175 -1.40 1.41 25.58
C ILE A 175 -1.18 1.83 27.04
N LYS A 176 -1.48 3.09 27.40
CA LYS A 176 -1.30 3.61 28.76
C LYS A 176 -2.16 2.86 29.79
N ALA A 177 -3.34 2.42 29.38
CA ALA A 177 -4.25 1.64 30.22
C ALA A 177 -3.83 0.16 30.36
N GLY A 178 -2.82 -0.31 29.61
CA GLY A 178 -2.34 -1.68 29.71
C GLY A 178 -3.35 -2.72 29.20
N THR A 179 -4.15 -2.35 28.20
CA THR A 179 -5.20 -3.23 27.64
C THR A 179 -4.66 -4.41 26.83
N GLY A 180 -3.41 -4.33 26.37
CA GLY A 180 -2.81 -5.27 25.41
C GLY A 180 -3.09 -4.94 23.94
N TYR A 181 -3.76 -3.81 23.66
CA TYR A 181 -4.12 -3.37 22.31
C TYR A 181 -3.68 -1.92 22.03
N GLY A 182 -3.84 -1.48 20.78
CA GLY A 182 -3.54 -0.12 20.35
C GLY A 182 -2.06 0.13 20.07
N HIS A 183 -1.24 -0.91 19.99
CA HIS A 183 0.20 -0.80 19.71
C HIS A 183 0.50 -0.19 18.34
N GLY A 184 -0.44 -0.33 17.40
CA GLY A 184 -0.33 0.15 16.03
C GLY A 184 0.60 -0.71 15.17
N ASN A 185 0.56 -2.02 15.38
CA ASN A 185 1.30 -3.02 14.61
C ASN A 185 0.56 -3.32 13.29
N GLU A 186 1.21 -4.05 12.38
CA GLU A 186 0.61 -4.39 11.08
C GLU A 186 0.24 -5.87 10.95
N PRO A 187 -1.07 -6.23 10.99
CA PRO A 187 -1.55 -7.57 10.68
C PRO A 187 -1.15 -8.08 9.28
N LEU A 188 -0.88 -7.16 8.36
CA LEU A 188 -0.50 -7.48 6.99
C LEU A 188 0.44 -6.41 6.41
N LYS A 189 1.57 -6.85 5.88
CA LYS A 189 2.40 -6.09 4.93
C LYS A 189 2.75 -6.97 3.73
N ILE A 190 2.32 -6.61 2.53
CA ILE A 190 2.64 -7.33 1.28
C ILE A 190 3.89 -6.70 0.68
N PHE A 191 4.93 -7.50 0.47
CA PHE A 191 6.23 -7.06 -0.03
C PHE A 191 6.50 -7.59 -1.43
N TYR A 192 7.25 -6.79 -2.17
CA TYR A 192 8.09 -7.26 -3.26
C TYR A 192 9.55 -6.99 -2.91
N LYS A 193 10.43 -7.97 -3.12
CA LYS A 193 11.88 -7.85 -2.92
C LYS A 193 12.63 -8.43 -4.11
N LYS A 194 13.66 -7.72 -4.58
CA LYS A 194 14.53 -8.22 -5.64
C LYS A 194 15.95 -7.73 -5.44
N PHE A 195 16.92 -8.63 -5.33
CA PHE A 195 18.32 -8.24 -5.18
C PHE A 195 18.89 -7.68 -6.49
N PRO A 196 19.90 -6.80 -6.42
CA PRO A 196 20.64 -6.36 -7.60
C PRO A 196 21.23 -7.54 -8.38
N GLY A 197 21.11 -7.50 -9.71
CA GLY A 197 21.64 -8.53 -10.60
C GLY A 197 20.76 -9.77 -10.79
N GLN A 198 19.78 -10.03 -9.91
CA GLN A 198 18.78 -11.08 -10.15
C GLN A 198 17.85 -10.65 -11.30
N GLU A 199 17.30 -11.61 -12.04
CA GLU A 199 16.26 -11.38 -13.05
C GLU A 199 14.88 -11.29 -12.39
N MET A 200 14.60 -12.18 -11.43
CA MET A 200 13.30 -12.34 -10.78
C MET A 200 13.34 -11.87 -9.32
N GLY A 201 12.29 -11.17 -8.90
CA GLY A 201 12.01 -10.83 -7.50
C GLY A 201 11.10 -11.85 -6.83
N SER A 202 10.88 -11.68 -5.53
CA SER A 202 9.96 -12.47 -4.73
C SER A 202 8.82 -11.61 -4.19
N VAL A 203 7.63 -12.20 -4.13
CA VAL A 203 6.45 -11.66 -3.45
C VAL A 203 6.20 -12.51 -2.22
N PHE A 204 6.02 -11.87 -1.09
CA PHE A 204 5.67 -12.50 0.18
C PHE A 204 4.93 -11.48 1.04
N TRP A 205 4.36 -11.90 2.14
CA TRP A 205 3.72 -10.98 3.08
C TRP A 205 4.09 -11.30 4.52
N ASN A 206 4.09 -10.29 5.38
CA ASN A 206 4.38 -10.44 6.80
C ASN A 206 3.13 -10.23 7.65
N TYR A 207 2.98 -11.07 8.66
CA TYR A 207 2.15 -10.80 9.84
C TYR A 207 3.05 -10.28 10.97
N GLU A 208 2.78 -9.10 11.53
CA GLU A 208 3.48 -8.65 12.73
C GLU A 208 2.73 -9.13 13.99
N ARG A 209 3.41 -9.79 14.92
CA ARG A 209 2.83 -10.16 16.23
C ARG A 209 2.34 -8.92 16.97
N ASN A 210 1.14 -8.98 17.54
CA ASN A 210 0.51 -7.84 18.19
C ASN A 210 1.01 -7.62 19.61
N LEU A 211 2.26 -7.17 19.72
CA LEU A 211 2.97 -6.99 20.98
C LEU A 211 3.51 -5.56 21.11
N GLU A 212 3.86 -5.18 22.33
CA GLU A 212 4.50 -3.90 22.60
C GLU A 212 5.82 -3.74 21.84
N LYS A 213 6.15 -2.50 21.45
CA LYS A 213 7.37 -2.20 20.67
C LYS A 213 8.68 -2.74 21.26
N LYS A 214 8.77 -2.86 22.58
CA LYS A 214 9.98 -3.34 23.28
C LYS A 214 9.96 -4.84 23.60
N ASP A 215 8.86 -5.52 23.29
CA ASP A 215 8.75 -6.95 23.51
C ASP A 215 9.72 -7.69 22.56
N PRO A 216 10.62 -8.55 23.07
CA PRO A 216 11.58 -9.27 22.24
C PRO A 216 10.93 -10.27 21.27
N ASN A 217 9.68 -10.67 21.52
CA ASN A 217 8.93 -11.57 20.66
C ASN A 217 8.16 -10.82 19.57
N ARG A 218 8.08 -9.48 19.62
CA ARG A 218 7.48 -8.68 18.54
C ARG A 218 8.31 -8.86 17.27
N ALA A 219 7.76 -9.60 16.33
CA ALA A 219 8.44 -9.98 15.10
C ALA A 219 7.46 -9.99 13.93
N ASP A 220 8.01 -9.74 12.75
CA ASP A 220 7.36 -10.01 11.48
C ASP A 220 7.56 -11.49 11.11
N ILE A 221 6.47 -12.21 10.87
CA ILE A 221 6.47 -13.59 10.38
C ILE A 221 6.15 -13.57 8.89
N ALA A 222 7.10 -14.00 8.07
CA ALA A 222 7.01 -13.96 6.62
C ALA A 222 6.37 -15.23 6.04
N TYR A 223 5.49 -15.05 5.05
CA TYR A 223 4.80 -16.11 4.32
C TYR A 223 5.06 -15.96 2.81
N PRO A 224 5.66 -16.96 2.15
CA PRO A 224 6.08 -16.86 0.75
C PRO A 224 4.90 -16.96 -0.22
N VAL A 225 4.72 -16.00 -1.13
CA VAL A 225 3.72 -16.11 -2.22
C VAL A 225 4.37 -16.72 -3.46
N TRP A 226 5.32 -16.01 -4.07
CA TRP A 226 6.11 -16.47 -5.21
C TRP A 226 7.58 -16.14 -4.97
N GLY A 227 8.46 -17.11 -5.18
CA GLY A 227 9.88 -17.02 -4.84
C GLY A 227 10.16 -17.25 -3.36
N ASN A 228 10.97 -16.36 -2.78
CA ASN A 228 11.54 -16.49 -1.44
C ASN A 228 10.98 -15.46 -0.45
N THR A 229 11.29 -15.65 0.84
CA THR A 229 11.12 -14.64 1.90
C THR A 229 12.45 -13.95 2.21
N TRP A 230 12.48 -13.07 3.22
CA TRP A 230 13.69 -12.33 3.61
C TRP A 230 14.90 -13.21 3.96
N GLU A 231 14.63 -14.41 4.46
CA GLU A 231 15.60 -15.35 4.99
C GLU A 231 16.42 -16.05 3.91
N ASN A 232 15.93 -16.07 2.66
CA ASN A 232 16.60 -16.71 1.54
C ASN A 232 16.99 -15.69 0.45
N PRO A 233 18.26 -15.26 0.37
CA PRO A 233 18.71 -14.31 -0.62
C PRO A 233 18.97 -14.92 -2.01
N ALA A 234 18.81 -16.25 -2.16
CA ALA A 234 19.00 -16.90 -3.46
C ALA A 234 18.02 -16.36 -4.50
N GLU A 235 18.44 -16.37 -5.76
CA GLU A 235 17.57 -16.00 -6.86
C GLU A 235 16.38 -16.97 -6.96
N PRO A 236 15.13 -16.46 -7.00
CA PRO A 236 13.95 -17.33 -7.04
C PRO A 236 13.76 -18.03 -8.39
N GLY A 237 14.46 -17.57 -9.45
CA GLY A 237 14.32 -18.07 -10.81
C GLY A 237 12.86 -17.99 -11.29
N GLU A 238 12.42 -18.98 -12.06
CA GLU A 238 11.06 -19.01 -12.62
C GLU A 238 9.94 -18.97 -11.57
N ALA A 239 10.23 -19.31 -10.30
CA ALA A 239 9.26 -19.22 -9.22
C ALA A 239 8.96 -17.79 -8.76
N GLY A 240 9.74 -16.79 -9.21
CA GLY A 240 9.57 -15.38 -8.84
C GLY A 240 8.65 -14.58 -9.76
N ILE A 241 8.72 -13.25 -9.61
CA ILE A 241 8.02 -12.23 -10.41
C ILE A 241 9.05 -11.20 -10.88
N ALA A 242 9.11 -10.90 -12.18
CA ALA A 242 10.04 -9.90 -12.72
C ALA A 242 9.62 -8.46 -12.36
N LEU A 243 10.57 -7.51 -12.44
CA LEU A 243 10.19 -6.10 -12.50
C LEU A 243 9.35 -5.85 -13.76
N GLY A 244 8.25 -5.11 -13.62
CA GLY A 244 7.31 -4.83 -14.70
C GLY A 244 6.31 -5.96 -15.00
N GLU A 245 6.43 -7.13 -14.36
CA GLU A 245 5.44 -8.22 -14.44
C GLU A 245 4.27 -7.91 -13.50
N GLU A 246 3.04 -8.09 -14.02
CA GLU A 246 1.84 -7.85 -13.24
C GLU A 246 1.48 -9.03 -12.33
N PHE A 247 1.03 -8.68 -11.14
CA PHE A 247 0.34 -9.59 -10.25
C PHE A 247 -0.80 -8.86 -9.54
N SER A 248 -1.74 -9.63 -9.02
CA SER A 248 -2.88 -9.15 -8.27
C SER A 248 -2.88 -9.68 -6.85
N TYR A 249 -3.40 -8.88 -5.93
CA TYR A 249 -3.75 -9.33 -4.60
C TYR A 249 -5.18 -8.93 -4.24
N LYS A 250 -5.84 -9.76 -3.44
CA LYS A 250 -7.08 -9.46 -2.75
C LYS A 250 -6.89 -9.73 -1.26
N VAL A 251 -7.17 -8.71 -0.45
CA VAL A 251 -7.19 -8.77 1.01
C VAL A 251 -8.63 -8.59 1.45
N GLU A 252 -9.26 -9.63 1.97
CA GLU A 252 -10.65 -9.59 2.41
C GLU A 252 -10.73 -9.96 3.89
N VAL A 253 -11.36 -9.11 4.70
CA VAL A 253 -11.62 -9.38 6.12
C VAL A 253 -13.11 -9.56 6.33
N LYS A 254 -13.51 -10.74 6.81
CA LYS A 254 -14.90 -11.11 7.12
C LYS A 254 -14.99 -11.66 8.53
N GLY A 255 -15.74 -10.98 9.38
CA GLY A 255 -15.79 -11.32 10.80
C GLY A 255 -14.43 -11.06 11.46
N THR A 256 -13.75 -12.13 11.88
CA THR A 256 -12.37 -12.09 12.39
C THR A 256 -11.35 -12.63 11.40
N MET A 257 -11.79 -13.23 10.30
CA MET A 257 -10.92 -13.92 9.35
C MET A 257 -10.41 -12.96 8.28
N MET A 258 -9.10 -12.94 8.08
CA MET A 258 -8.43 -12.36 6.92
C MET A 258 -8.16 -13.44 5.88
N TYR A 259 -8.65 -13.22 4.67
CA TYR A 259 -8.43 -14.03 3.49
C TYR A 259 -7.51 -13.26 2.54
N LEU A 260 -6.40 -13.87 2.17
CA LEU A 260 -5.49 -13.34 1.14
C LEU A 260 -5.58 -14.22 -0.10
N THR A 261 -5.64 -13.60 -1.27
CA THR A 261 -5.55 -14.28 -2.56
C THR A 261 -4.56 -13.53 -3.43
N PHE A 262 -3.62 -14.25 -4.03
CA PHE A 262 -2.61 -13.72 -4.93
C PHE A 262 -2.69 -14.44 -6.27
N GLU A 263 -2.71 -13.68 -7.36
CA GLU A 263 -2.88 -14.19 -8.72
C GLU A 263 -1.91 -13.51 -9.69
N THR A 264 -1.46 -14.24 -10.70
CA THR A 264 -0.67 -13.75 -11.83
C THR A 264 -0.94 -14.65 -13.03
N GLU A 265 -0.55 -14.24 -14.24
CA GLU A 265 -0.73 -15.06 -15.44
C GLU A 265 0.14 -16.32 -15.44
N ARG A 266 1.30 -16.27 -14.78
CA ARG A 266 2.32 -17.33 -14.84
C ARG A 266 2.18 -18.41 -13.78
N HIS A 267 1.63 -18.09 -12.62
CA HIS A 267 1.64 -18.97 -11.44
C HIS A 267 0.24 -19.34 -10.99
N ASP A 268 0.13 -20.51 -10.34
CA ASP A 268 -1.11 -20.90 -9.66
C ASP A 268 -1.48 -19.88 -8.57
N THR A 269 -2.78 -19.72 -8.36
CA THR A 269 -3.33 -18.85 -7.30
C THR A 269 -2.85 -19.31 -5.92
N VAL A 270 -2.28 -18.39 -5.15
CA VAL A 270 -1.85 -18.64 -3.75
C VAL A 270 -2.87 -18.02 -2.80
N LYS A 271 -3.25 -18.75 -1.74
CA LYS A 271 -4.25 -18.32 -0.76
C LYS A 271 -3.79 -18.51 0.69
N TYR A 272 -4.21 -17.60 1.56
CA TYR A 272 -4.03 -17.70 3.01
C TYR A 272 -5.32 -17.35 3.73
N GLU A 273 -5.51 -17.95 4.90
CA GLU A 273 -6.61 -17.68 5.81
C GLU A 273 -6.07 -17.57 7.23
N ILE A 274 -6.29 -16.44 7.89
CA ILE A 274 -5.80 -16.18 9.26
C ILE A 274 -6.90 -15.56 10.08
N ASP A 275 -7.13 -16.12 11.27
CA ASP A 275 -8.02 -15.53 12.27
C ASP A 275 -7.27 -14.41 13.01
N LEU A 276 -7.57 -13.15 12.69
CA LEU A 276 -6.91 -12.00 13.30
C LEU A 276 -7.29 -11.81 14.78
N SER A 277 -8.29 -12.52 15.29
CA SER A 277 -8.68 -12.47 16.71
C SER A 277 -7.91 -13.45 17.61
N LYS A 278 -6.88 -14.11 17.06
CA LYS A 278 -6.04 -15.07 17.76
C LYS A 278 -4.58 -14.80 17.47
N GLY A 279 -3.73 -15.12 18.44
CA GLY A 279 -2.29 -15.18 18.20
C GLY A 279 -1.94 -16.24 17.16
N ILE A 280 -0.98 -15.94 16.27
CA ILE A 280 -0.55 -16.90 15.24
C ILE A 280 0.35 -18.01 15.79
N ASP A 281 0.92 -17.82 16.97
CA ASP A 281 1.74 -18.77 17.71
C ASP A 281 1.74 -18.44 19.22
N GLU A 282 2.41 -19.25 20.02
CA GLU A 282 2.48 -19.08 21.48
C GLU A 282 3.24 -17.82 21.95
N LEU A 283 3.97 -17.16 21.05
CA LEU A 283 4.73 -15.95 21.35
C LEU A 283 3.93 -14.68 21.05
N ASP A 284 2.83 -14.77 20.30
CA ASP A 284 1.94 -13.65 20.01
C ASP A 284 0.95 -13.38 21.17
N SER A 285 0.24 -12.26 21.10
CA SER A 285 -0.92 -12.02 21.95
C SER A 285 -1.95 -13.14 21.74
N PRO A 286 -2.46 -13.81 22.80
CA PRO A 286 -3.44 -14.89 22.65
C PRO A 286 -4.72 -14.47 21.90
N THR A 287 -5.06 -13.19 21.97
CA THR A 287 -6.21 -12.59 21.28
C THR A 287 -5.83 -11.85 20.01
N GLY A 288 -4.58 -11.97 19.54
CA GLY A 288 -4.08 -11.31 18.33
C GLY A 288 -4.46 -9.83 18.32
N TYR A 289 -5.24 -9.46 17.31
CA TYR A 289 -5.78 -8.12 17.07
C TYR A 289 -7.28 -7.99 17.37
N ALA A 290 -7.86 -8.84 18.22
CA ALA A 290 -9.31 -8.96 18.42
C ALA A 290 -10.04 -7.65 18.75
N GLU A 291 -9.36 -6.72 19.46
CA GLU A 291 -9.91 -5.42 19.90
C GLU A 291 -9.13 -4.22 19.35
N ASP A 292 -8.33 -4.40 18.30
CA ASP A 292 -7.79 -3.28 17.54
C ASP A 292 -8.79 -2.80 16.49
N ASP A 293 -8.54 -1.60 15.97
CA ASP A 293 -9.20 -1.07 14.77
C ASP A 293 -8.15 -0.76 13.69
N PHE A 294 -8.61 -0.66 12.45
CA PHE A 294 -7.73 -0.79 11.29
C PHE A 294 -8.09 0.15 10.15
N TYR A 295 -7.13 0.28 9.25
CA TYR A 295 -7.28 0.89 7.95
C TYR A 295 -6.39 0.18 6.94
N TYR A 296 -6.86 0.13 5.69
CA TYR A 296 -6.05 -0.35 4.56
C TYR A 296 -5.04 0.70 4.10
N LYS A 297 -3.96 0.23 3.47
CA LYS A 297 -2.98 1.07 2.77
C LYS A 297 -2.54 0.40 1.48
N ALA A 298 -2.20 1.20 0.47
CA ALA A 298 -1.70 0.73 -0.83
C ALA A 298 -0.83 1.80 -1.50
N GLY A 299 0.22 1.39 -2.21
CA GLY A 299 1.13 2.31 -2.91
C GLY A 299 2.56 1.81 -2.88
N ALA A 300 3.53 2.72 -2.74
CA ALA A 300 4.94 2.41 -2.58
C ALA A 300 5.43 2.85 -1.20
N TYR A 301 5.54 1.90 -0.27
CA TYR A 301 6.21 2.11 1.01
C TYR A 301 7.63 1.51 0.94
N GLY A 302 8.62 2.38 0.72
CA GLY A 302 10.01 1.98 0.47
C GLY A 302 10.69 1.53 1.75
N GLN A 303 11.16 0.27 1.78
CA GLN A 303 11.71 -0.32 3.00
C GLN A 303 13.23 -0.12 3.13
N CYS A 304 13.89 0.16 2.01
CA CYS A 304 15.32 0.42 1.93
C CYS A 304 15.65 1.85 2.40
N SER A 305 15.60 2.14 3.71
CA SER A 305 15.98 3.46 4.22
C SER A 305 17.49 3.67 4.30
N VAL A 306 17.92 4.94 4.28
CA VAL A 306 19.33 5.32 4.48
C VAL A 306 19.83 5.11 5.92
N SER A 307 18.92 4.79 6.85
CA SER A 307 19.30 4.52 8.24
C SER A 307 20.05 3.21 8.34
N ASP A 308 21.17 3.21 9.07
CA ASP A 308 21.94 2.00 9.37
C ASP A 308 21.99 1.62 10.86
N SER A 309 21.26 2.36 11.70
CA SER A 309 21.37 2.26 13.16
C SER A 309 20.69 1.03 13.74
N HIS A 310 19.68 0.47 13.06
CA HIS A 310 18.96 -0.71 13.55
C HIS A 310 19.68 -2.00 13.09
N PRO A 311 19.86 -3.00 13.98
CA PRO A 311 20.56 -4.24 13.63
C PRO A 311 19.90 -5.01 12.48
N VAL A 312 18.57 -5.14 12.50
CA VAL A 312 17.81 -5.82 11.44
C VAL A 312 17.26 -4.85 10.39
N TRP A 313 16.56 -3.79 10.82
CA TRP A 313 15.82 -2.90 9.93
C TRP A 313 16.59 -1.68 9.39
N GLY A 314 17.91 -1.61 9.59
CA GLY A 314 18.74 -0.48 9.16
C GLY A 314 19.67 -0.84 8.00
N PRO A 315 19.18 -0.93 6.76
CA PRO A 315 19.96 -1.42 5.62
C PRO A 315 21.01 -0.42 5.11
N GLY A 316 20.94 0.85 5.54
CA GLY A 316 21.88 1.88 5.11
C GLY A 316 21.88 2.06 3.59
N CYS A 317 20.70 2.18 2.99
CA CYS A 317 20.56 2.31 1.55
C CYS A 317 21.14 3.62 1.02
N GLY A 318 21.48 3.66 -0.27
CA GLY A 318 21.81 4.90 -0.96
C GLY A 318 20.62 5.84 -0.97
N GLY A 319 20.88 7.14 -1.03
CA GLY A 319 19.87 8.19 -1.08
C GLY A 319 20.49 9.52 -0.71
N THR A 320 20.17 10.56 -1.48
CA THR A 320 20.67 11.92 -1.28
C THR A 320 19.57 12.85 -0.79
N GLY A 321 18.30 12.50 -1.03
CA GLY A 321 17.15 13.34 -0.79
C GLY A 321 16.78 14.24 -1.97
N ASP A 322 17.65 14.32 -3.00
CA ASP A 322 17.30 14.88 -4.29
C ASP A 322 16.80 13.74 -5.19
N PHE A 323 15.50 13.75 -5.50
CA PHE A 323 14.90 12.63 -6.20
C PHE A 323 15.40 12.46 -7.64
N ALA A 324 15.79 13.54 -8.32
CA ALA A 324 16.33 13.45 -9.66
C ALA A 324 17.72 12.79 -9.67
N VAL A 325 18.51 13.02 -8.62
CA VAL A 325 19.77 12.32 -8.39
C VAL A 325 19.52 10.86 -7.99
N ASP A 326 18.61 10.63 -7.05
CA ASP A 326 18.31 9.30 -6.52
C ASP A 326 17.73 8.37 -7.60
N LYS A 327 16.91 8.88 -8.53
CA LYS A 327 16.47 8.12 -9.72
C LYS A 327 17.63 7.65 -10.59
N LYS A 328 18.63 8.50 -10.82
CA LYS A 328 19.81 8.15 -11.64
C LYS A 328 20.69 7.11 -10.93
N ASN A 329 20.76 7.17 -9.61
CA ASN A 329 21.52 6.23 -8.81
C ASN A 329 20.79 4.89 -8.57
N GLY A 330 19.47 4.86 -8.78
CA GLY A 330 18.62 3.70 -8.48
C GLY A 330 18.21 3.61 -7.01
N ASP A 331 18.23 4.73 -6.29
CA ASP A 331 17.97 4.85 -4.84
C ASP A 331 16.49 5.18 -4.52
N TYR A 332 15.58 4.45 -5.17
CA TYR A 332 14.14 4.67 -5.06
C TYR A 332 13.35 3.39 -5.27
N ASN A 333 12.02 3.45 -5.07
CA ASN A 333 11.09 2.39 -5.44
C ASN A 333 9.98 2.99 -6.30
N SER A 334 9.47 2.21 -7.25
CA SER A 334 8.41 2.62 -8.17
C SER A 334 7.44 1.46 -8.41
N VAL A 335 6.14 1.73 -8.26
CA VAL A 335 5.07 0.75 -8.37
C VAL A 335 3.93 1.35 -9.17
N THR A 336 3.39 0.59 -10.13
CA THR A 336 2.25 1.02 -10.97
C THR A 336 1.07 0.10 -10.75
N PHE A 337 -0.09 0.68 -10.44
CA PHE A 337 -1.36 -0.02 -10.26
C PHE A 337 -2.24 0.19 -11.49
N SER A 338 -2.63 -0.89 -12.16
CA SER A 338 -3.63 -0.89 -13.23
C SER A 338 -5.04 -1.04 -12.67
N ALA A 339 -5.19 -1.58 -11.45
CA ALA A 339 -6.43 -1.58 -10.68
C ALA A 339 -6.15 -1.39 -9.19
N LEU A 340 -7.00 -0.61 -8.53
CA LEU A 340 -7.05 -0.47 -7.07
C LEU A 340 -8.50 -0.26 -6.68
N LYS A 341 -9.04 -1.17 -5.87
CA LYS A 341 -10.43 -1.11 -5.41
C LYS A 341 -10.51 -1.27 -3.91
N LEU A 342 -11.32 -0.43 -3.29
CA LEU A 342 -11.63 -0.47 -1.86
C LEU A 342 -13.10 -0.81 -1.68
N ASN A 343 -13.38 -1.94 -1.03
CA ASN A 343 -14.73 -2.45 -0.82
C ASN A 343 -15.54 -2.55 -2.13
N GLY A 344 -14.86 -2.98 -3.21
CA GLY A 344 -15.45 -3.15 -4.54
C GLY A 344 -15.64 -1.86 -5.36
N LYS A 345 -15.18 -0.71 -4.85
CA LYS A 345 -15.22 0.59 -5.54
C LYS A 345 -13.88 0.95 -6.13
#